data_AF-A0AAU5Q0Q4-F1
#
_entry.id   AF-A0AAU5Q0Q4-F1
#
_cell.length_a   1.000
_cell.length_b   1.000
_cell.length_c   1.000
_cell.angle_alpha   90.00
_cell.angle_beta   90.00
_cell.angle_gamma   90.00
#
_symmetry.space_group_name_H-M   'P 1'
#
loop_
_entity.id
_entity.type
_entity.pdbx_description
1 polymer ?
#
loop_
_entity_poly.entity_id
_entity_poly.type
_entity_poly.pdbx_seq_one_letter_code
_entity_poly.pdbx_strand_id
1 'polypeptide(L)'
;MTTPHLSRFSADQALAAASLVRGLTDRLAALTSAEATTLAGHLLAPGGLATDLRRLLDAATRHHPTTREDKDRPVTVPPTSLTQTTSRPTVLVVAPGDEVYRGYCLRQVAAAYDVAVITPQPLTWEAEHIVDHEVADPYQRDQLLAAGQAISARRTIAGVLTWNENLLVHTAQLAEDLGLRANPPAVMENCRDKHATRRLLAAHQVPSARSGRVRDLMEATILAEDIGYPIVLKPAGQAGSVGVIRVDTSEDLAAAFDFAAAGAALAGGQNTDVLVEEYLDGPEISVECVTQSGHTHAVAVTRKKLGFEPYFEEVGHTVDATDTLLDEVAPIAAAAIRALGIDHGIQHVEMRLTATGSRIIEVNARIGGDLIGHLVCLATGLDLPRIAADLACGASPNLEHSRLRAAGVTLLYPETSGTLTHRSIDRAFAERTRWLDLVQWIGAAGDRIVLPPEGDVDVARAGLYVVTGYDAAKVEERLAETAQHITLTVRPGGPGTEGAA
;
A
#
# COMPACT_ATOMS: atom_id res chain seq x y z
N MET A 1 18.22 -44.78 -6.59
CA MET A 1 19.50 -44.52 -7.28
C MET A 1 19.24 -43.51 -8.38
N THR A 2 20.03 -42.42 -8.36
CA THR A 2 20.41 -41.52 -9.46
C THR A 2 19.34 -40.65 -10.17
N THR A 3 19.23 -39.42 -9.65
CA THR A 3 19.29 -38.06 -10.27
C THR A 3 19.74 -37.94 -11.76
N PRO A 4 19.63 -36.75 -12.41
CA PRO A 4 18.45 -36.18 -13.09
C PRO A 4 18.78 -35.87 -14.58
N HIS A 5 17.83 -35.37 -15.38
CA HIS A 5 18.17 -34.69 -16.64
C HIS A 5 17.41 -33.37 -16.77
N LEU A 6 18.19 -32.28 -16.70
CA LEU A 6 17.87 -30.93 -17.15
C LEU A 6 17.77 -30.88 -18.68
N SER A 7 16.78 -30.14 -19.21
CA SER A 7 16.68 -29.71 -20.60
C SER A 7 15.40 -28.87 -20.77
N ARG A 8 15.34 -27.67 -21.37
CA ARG A 8 16.30 -26.94 -22.21
C ARG A 8 15.86 -25.47 -22.31
N PHE A 9 16.85 -24.59 -22.41
CA PHE A 9 16.76 -23.25 -23.00
C PHE A 9 16.02 -23.30 -24.34
N SER A 10 15.09 -22.36 -24.59
CA SER A 10 14.47 -22.23 -25.92
C SER A 10 15.52 -21.80 -26.96
N ALA A 11 15.31 -22.21 -28.21
CA ALA A 11 16.21 -21.87 -29.32
C ALA A 11 16.39 -20.35 -29.47
N ASP A 12 15.37 -19.56 -29.11
CA ASP A 12 15.40 -18.09 -29.15
C ASP A 12 16.23 -17.50 -28.00
N GLN A 13 16.18 -18.08 -26.80
CA GLN A 13 17.07 -17.71 -25.69
C GLN A 13 18.52 -18.11 -25.97
N ALA A 14 18.75 -19.24 -26.65
CA ALA A 14 20.07 -19.62 -27.13
C ALA A 14 20.57 -18.66 -28.23
N LEU A 15 19.68 -18.16 -29.10
CA LEU A 15 20.03 -17.20 -30.14
C LEU A 15 20.35 -15.82 -29.56
N ALA A 16 19.57 -15.35 -28.57
CA ALA A 16 19.79 -14.09 -27.87
C ALA A 16 21.07 -14.12 -27.03
N ALA A 17 21.32 -15.21 -26.28
CA ALA A 17 22.57 -15.41 -25.57
C ALA A 17 23.76 -15.55 -26.53
N ALA A 18 23.60 -16.26 -27.65
CA ALA A 18 24.64 -16.34 -28.67
C ALA A 18 24.89 -14.99 -29.36
N SER A 19 23.88 -14.14 -29.54
CA SER A 19 24.02 -12.78 -30.08
C SER A 19 24.72 -11.85 -29.08
N LEU A 20 24.39 -11.95 -27.79
CA LEU A 20 25.06 -11.22 -26.72
C LEU A 20 26.54 -11.63 -26.58
N VAL A 21 26.81 -12.95 -26.60
CA VAL A 21 28.18 -13.49 -26.55
C VAL A 21 28.95 -13.15 -27.82
N ARG A 22 28.32 -13.17 -29.00
CA ARG A 22 28.98 -12.71 -30.25
C ARG A 22 29.26 -11.22 -30.21
N GLY A 23 28.33 -10.39 -29.75
CA GLY A 23 28.52 -8.95 -29.58
C GLY A 23 29.63 -8.62 -28.57
N LEU A 24 29.76 -9.40 -27.51
CA LEU A 24 30.89 -9.32 -26.56
C LEU A 24 32.20 -9.81 -27.18
N THR A 25 32.18 -10.92 -27.92
CA THR A 25 33.37 -11.50 -28.58
C THR A 25 33.88 -10.59 -29.70
N ASP A 26 32.99 -10.00 -30.49
CA ASP A 26 33.30 -9.06 -31.57
C ASP A 26 33.84 -7.74 -31.01
N ARG A 27 33.27 -7.25 -29.90
CA ARG A 27 33.81 -6.09 -29.16
C ARG A 27 35.17 -6.38 -28.53
N LEU A 28 35.40 -7.60 -28.04
CA LEU A 28 36.70 -8.03 -27.50
C LEU A 28 37.74 -8.25 -28.62
N ALA A 29 37.32 -8.74 -29.78
CA ALA A 29 38.19 -8.96 -30.95
C ALA A 29 38.55 -7.64 -31.68
N ALA A 30 37.75 -6.59 -31.49
CA ALA A 30 38.02 -5.25 -32.00
C ALA A 30 38.92 -4.41 -31.08
N LEU A 31 39.28 -4.91 -29.89
CA LEU A 31 40.23 -4.22 -29.01
C LEU A 31 41.63 -4.26 -29.59
N THR A 32 42.31 -3.11 -29.59
CA THR A 32 43.74 -3.07 -29.86
C THR A 32 44.51 -3.82 -28.77
N SER A 33 45.72 -4.30 -29.07
CA SER A 33 46.57 -5.02 -28.09
C SER A 33 46.79 -4.22 -26.78
N ALA A 34 46.79 -2.88 -26.86
CA ALA A 34 46.89 -1.99 -25.71
C ALA A 34 45.62 -1.98 -24.85
N GLU A 35 44.43 -1.99 -25.46
CA GLU A 35 43.14 -1.99 -24.75
C GLU A 35 42.83 -3.35 -24.12
N ALA A 36 43.16 -4.45 -24.81
CA ALA A 36 43.03 -5.81 -24.28
C ALA A 36 43.92 -6.04 -23.04
N THR A 37 45.15 -5.52 -23.06
CA THR A 37 46.09 -5.59 -21.93
C THR A 37 45.60 -4.78 -20.72
N THR A 38 44.98 -3.62 -20.97
CA THR A 38 44.40 -2.76 -19.93
C THR A 38 43.17 -3.39 -19.27
N LEU A 39 42.30 -4.02 -20.08
CA LEU A 39 41.11 -4.73 -19.61
C LEU A 39 41.47 -6.01 -18.83
N ALA A 40 42.45 -6.78 -19.30
CA ALA A 40 42.99 -7.94 -18.58
C ALA A 40 43.61 -7.53 -17.24
N GLY A 41 44.30 -6.38 -17.21
CA GLY A 41 44.81 -5.78 -15.98
C GLY A 41 43.72 -5.43 -14.98
N HIS A 42 42.59 -4.87 -15.43
CA HIS A 42 41.45 -4.53 -14.56
C HIS A 42 40.68 -5.77 -14.05
N LEU A 43 40.55 -6.81 -14.87
CA LEU A 43 39.87 -8.05 -14.49
C LEU A 43 40.68 -8.89 -13.49
N LEU A 44 42.01 -8.83 -13.57
CA LEU A 44 42.94 -9.61 -12.74
C LEU A 44 43.54 -8.81 -11.57
N ALA A 45 43.26 -7.51 -11.48
CA ALA A 45 43.70 -6.67 -10.37
C ALA A 45 43.07 -7.14 -9.03
N PRO A 46 43.80 -7.03 -7.91
CA PRO A 46 43.22 -7.23 -6.59
C PRO A 46 42.03 -6.27 -6.39
N GLY A 47 40.82 -6.82 -6.24
CA GLY A 47 39.58 -6.03 -6.14
C GLY A 47 38.83 -5.80 -7.46
N GLY A 48 39.24 -6.43 -8.56
CA GLY A 48 38.50 -6.43 -9.82
C GLY A 48 37.29 -7.37 -9.84
N LEU A 49 36.50 -7.31 -10.91
CA LEU A 49 35.23 -8.03 -11.10
C LEU A 49 35.28 -9.54 -10.77
N ALA A 50 36.41 -10.20 -11.07
CA ALA A 50 36.61 -11.63 -10.75
C ALA A 50 36.81 -11.89 -9.25
N THR A 51 37.38 -10.93 -8.52
CA THR A 51 37.52 -10.98 -7.06
C THR A 51 36.17 -10.75 -6.37
N ASP A 52 35.35 -9.85 -6.89
CA ASP A 52 34.01 -9.56 -6.34
C ASP A 52 33.02 -10.70 -6.59
N LEU A 53 33.03 -11.32 -7.78
CA LEU A 53 32.24 -12.53 -8.06
C LEU A 53 32.60 -13.68 -7.11
N ARG A 54 33.90 -13.83 -6.80
CA ARG A 54 34.38 -14.89 -5.89
C ARG A 54 34.02 -14.62 -4.43
N ARG A 55 34.03 -13.35 -3.99
CA ARG A 55 33.55 -12.96 -2.65
C ARG A 55 32.05 -13.17 -2.49
N LEU A 56 31.26 -12.90 -3.52
CA LEU A 56 29.82 -13.18 -3.53
C LEU A 56 29.52 -14.69 -3.45
N LEU A 57 30.28 -15.52 -4.16
CA LEU A 57 30.17 -16.98 -4.10
C LEU A 57 30.61 -17.57 -2.74
N ASP A 58 31.66 -17.03 -2.13
CA ASP A 58 32.14 -17.46 -0.80
C ASP A 58 31.23 -16.98 0.35
N ALA A 59 30.50 -15.88 0.16
CA ALA A 59 29.48 -15.42 1.10
C ALA A 59 28.20 -16.30 1.04
N ALA A 60 27.86 -16.79 -0.15
CA ALA A 60 26.68 -17.64 -0.37
C ALA A 60 26.83 -19.09 0.14
N THR A 61 28.03 -19.52 0.57
CA THR A 61 28.32 -20.94 0.86
C THR A 61 28.74 -21.24 2.31
N ARG A 62 28.67 -20.28 3.24
CA ARG A 62 28.97 -20.52 4.66
C ARG A 62 27.72 -20.76 5.51
N HIS A 63 27.39 -22.02 5.73
CA HIS A 63 26.57 -22.48 6.87
C HIS A 63 27.48 -22.96 8.01
N HIS A 64 27.29 -22.40 9.21
CA HIS A 64 27.81 -22.96 10.46
C HIS A 64 26.71 -23.76 11.17
N PRO A 65 26.96 -25.02 11.60
CA PRO A 65 26.05 -25.78 12.43
C PRO A 65 26.29 -25.47 13.91
N THR A 66 25.22 -25.36 14.70
CA THR A 66 25.32 -25.45 16.17
C THR A 66 24.41 -26.57 16.67
N THR A 67 25.06 -27.57 17.26
CA THR A 67 24.48 -28.63 18.07
C THR A 67 23.90 -28.07 19.37
N ARG A 68 22.79 -28.65 19.84
CA ARG A 68 22.33 -28.49 21.22
C ARG A 68 21.94 -29.88 21.74
N GLU A 69 22.68 -30.33 22.75
CA GLU A 69 22.43 -31.57 23.49
C GLU A 69 21.30 -31.39 24.51
N ASP A 70 20.73 -32.54 24.83
CA ASP A 70 19.50 -32.84 25.55
C ASP A 70 19.68 -32.83 27.08
N LYS A 71 18.60 -32.47 27.82
CA LYS A 71 18.24 -32.95 29.17
C LYS A 71 17.01 -32.18 29.70
N ASP A 72 15.83 -32.76 29.55
CA ASP A 72 14.99 -33.21 30.68
C ASP A 72 13.69 -33.84 30.17
N ARG A 73 13.41 -35.07 30.63
CA ARG A 73 12.15 -35.82 30.44
C ARG A 73 11.29 -35.62 31.71
N PRO A 74 9.94 -35.67 31.67
CA PRO A 74 9.28 -36.98 31.48
C PRO A 74 7.84 -37.02 30.89
N VAL A 75 7.43 -38.28 30.68
CA VAL A 75 6.07 -38.86 30.56
C VAL A 75 5.46 -38.97 29.15
N THR A 76 5.50 -40.21 28.65
CA THR A 76 4.77 -40.74 27.51
C THR A 76 3.32 -41.07 27.85
N VAL A 77 2.38 -40.54 27.06
CA VAL A 77 1.01 -41.04 26.92
C VAL A 77 0.90 -41.68 25.52
N PRO A 78 0.28 -42.86 25.35
CA PRO A 78 0.32 -43.59 24.07
C PRO A 78 -0.48 -42.87 22.98
N PRO A 79 -0.12 -43.04 21.69
CA PRO A 79 -0.73 -42.29 20.60
C PRO A 79 -2.16 -42.75 20.38
N THR A 80 -3.10 -41.84 20.54
CA THR A 80 -4.45 -42.03 20.01
C THR A 80 -4.39 -41.71 18.53
N SER A 81 -4.54 -42.74 17.71
CA SER A 81 -4.84 -42.61 16.29
C SER A 81 -6.16 -41.85 16.13
N LEU A 82 -6.09 -40.72 15.41
CA LEU A 82 -7.06 -40.12 14.49
C LEU A 82 -6.93 -38.59 14.58
N THR A 83 -6.55 -37.92 13.49
CA THR A 83 -7.22 -36.69 13.02
C THR A 83 -6.76 -36.37 11.60
N GLN A 84 -7.74 -36.28 10.70
CA GLN A 84 -7.60 -35.74 9.35
C GLN A 84 -6.83 -34.42 9.38
N THR A 85 -5.81 -34.28 8.54
CA THR A 85 -5.27 -32.96 8.17
C THR A 85 -6.36 -32.25 7.36
N THR A 86 -7.24 -31.52 8.01
CA THR A 86 -8.12 -30.57 7.31
C THR A 86 -7.20 -29.48 6.77
N SER A 87 -6.96 -29.45 5.46
CA SER A 87 -6.21 -28.35 4.83
C SER A 87 -6.93 -27.04 5.15
N ARG A 88 -6.18 -26.00 5.53
CA ARG A 88 -6.76 -24.68 5.74
C ARG A 88 -7.33 -24.18 4.41
N PRO A 89 -8.48 -23.47 4.40
CA PRO A 89 -8.98 -22.85 3.19
C PRO A 89 -7.91 -21.92 2.60
N THR A 90 -7.75 -21.95 1.27
CA THR A 90 -6.78 -21.09 0.58
C THR A 90 -7.45 -19.76 0.19
N VAL A 91 -6.84 -18.64 0.57
CA VAL A 91 -7.21 -17.29 0.12
C VAL A 91 -6.24 -16.85 -0.96
N LEU A 92 -6.77 -16.32 -2.06
CA LEU A 92 -5.99 -15.71 -3.12
C LEU A 92 -5.86 -14.20 -2.87
N VAL A 93 -4.63 -13.70 -2.75
CA VAL A 93 -4.34 -12.26 -2.60
C VAL A 93 -3.77 -11.73 -3.93
N VAL A 94 -4.46 -10.77 -4.53
CA VAL A 94 -3.99 -10.10 -5.75
C VAL A 94 -3.16 -8.87 -5.38
N ALA A 95 -1.89 -8.87 -5.80
CA ALA A 95 -0.88 -7.85 -5.51
C ALA A 95 -0.76 -7.52 -4.01
N PRO A 96 0.00 -8.32 -3.24
CA PRO A 96 0.13 -8.13 -1.79
C PRO A 96 0.79 -6.79 -1.41
N GLY A 97 1.43 -6.09 -2.33
CA GLY A 97 2.06 -4.78 -2.10
C GLY A 97 3.46 -4.89 -1.54
N ASP A 98 4.02 -3.77 -1.06
CA ASP A 98 5.34 -3.74 -0.44
C ASP A 98 5.29 -4.23 1.02
N GLU A 99 6.43 -4.70 1.53
CA GLU A 99 6.53 -5.24 2.89
C GLU A 99 6.27 -4.17 3.95
N VAL A 100 6.69 -2.92 3.71
CA VAL A 100 6.63 -1.84 4.68
C VAL A 100 5.19 -1.50 5.03
N TYR A 101 4.34 -1.29 4.03
CA TYR A 101 2.96 -0.88 4.23
C TYR A 101 1.98 -2.05 4.27
N ARG A 102 2.29 -3.19 3.64
CA ARG A 102 1.34 -4.31 3.48
C ARG A 102 1.84 -5.66 4.00
N GLY A 103 3.07 -5.72 4.50
CA GLY A 103 3.61 -6.94 5.13
C GLY A 103 2.76 -7.45 6.29
N TYR A 104 2.21 -6.54 7.10
CA TYR A 104 1.31 -6.91 8.20
C TYR A 104 0.02 -7.59 7.68
N CYS A 105 -0.52 -7.12 6.54
CA CYS A 105 -1.72 -7.70 5.94
C CYS A 105 -1.50 -9.16 5.56
N LEU A 106 -0.43 -9.44 4.82
CA LEU A 106 -0.15 -10.80 4.36
C LEU A 106 0.12 -11.75 5.53
N ARG A 107 0.90 -11.30 6.53
CA ARG A 107 1.19 -12.09 7.74
C ARG A 107 -0.06 -12.43 8.55
N GLN A 108 -0.96 -11.46 8.72
CA GLN A 108 -2.20 -11.63 9.47
C GLN A 108 -3.16 -12.60 8.77
N VAL A 109 -3.29 -12.51 7.44
CA VAL A 109 -4.06 -13.50 6.68
C VAL A 109 -3.41 -14.88 6.77
N ALA A 110 -2.08 -14.97 6.58
CA ALA A 110 -1.32 -16.23 6.66
C ALA A 110 -1.34 -16.89 8.05
N ALA A 111 -1.67 -16.14 9.10
CA ALA A 111 -1.87 -16.70 10.44
C ALA A 111 -3.18 -17.51 10.55
N ALA A 112 -4.19 -17.25 9.71
CA ALA A 112 -5.50 -17.93 9.74
C ALA A 112 -5.83 -18.77 8.49
N TYR A 113 -5.34 -18.37 7.31
CA TYR A 113 -5.57 -19.03 6.01
C TYR A 113 -4.28 -19.57 5.37
N ASP A 114 -4.41 -20.56 4.49
CA ASP A 114 -3.37 -20.81 3.50
C ASP A 114 -3.44 -19.68 2.47
N VAL A 115 -2.31 -19.11 2.05
CA VAL A 115 -2.31 -17.94 1.16
C VAL A 115 -1.66 -18.27 -0.18
N ALA A 116 -2.36 -17.98 -1.27
CA ALA A 116 -1.79 -17.93 -2.61
C ALA A 116 -1.74 -16.47 -3.08
N VAL A 117 -0.76 -16.11 -3.90
CA VAL A 117 -0.61 -14.73 -4.40
C VAL A 117 -0.50 -14.66 -5.92
N ILE A 118 -1.05 -13.60 -6.50
CA ILE A 118 -0.72 -13.18 -7.87
C ILE A 118 -0.01 -11.84 -7.77
N THR A 119 1.20 -11.75 -8.33
CA THR A 119 2.04 -10.56 -8.24
C THR A 119 2.76 -10.30 -9.58
N PRO A 120 3.02 -9.03 -9.95
CA PRO A 120 3.70 -8.72 -11.22
C PRO A 120 5.20 -9.03 -11.20
N GLN A 121 5.79 -9.34 -10.03
CA GLN A 121 7.22 -9.56 -9.87
C GLN A 121 7.50 -10.91 -9.18
N PRO A 122 8.70 -11.49 -9.37
CA PRO A 122 9.13 -12.63 -8.56
C PRO A 122 9.02 -12.33 -7.06
N LEU A 123 8.69 -13.36 -6.28
CA LEU A 123 8.53 -13.25 -4.83
C LEU A 123 9.82 -12.78 -4.15
N THR A 124 9.64 -12.04 -3.07
CA THR A 124 10.70 -11.59 -2.18
C THR A 124 10.37 -12.00 -0.75
N TRP A 125 9.92 -11.06 0.09
CA TRP A 125 9.47 -11.28 1.47
C TRP A 125 8.20 -12.14 1.56
N GLU A 126 7.38 -12.15 0.50
CA GLU A 126 6.11 -12.86 0.48
C GLU A 126 6.27 -14.39 0.59
N ALA A 127 7.39 -14.93 0.11
CA ALA A 127 7.63 -16.37 0.01
C ALA A 127 7.53 -17.10 1.35
N GLU A 128 7.79 -16.42 2.47
CA GLU A 128 7.72 -16.98 3.82
C GLU A 128 6.29 -17.12 4.36
N HIS A 129 5.29 -16.53 3.67
CA HIS A 129 3.92 -16.39 4.16
C HIS A 129 2.87 -17.07 3.28
N ILE A 130 3.30 -17.71 2.20
CA ILE A 130 2.39 -18.23 1.17
C ILE A 130 2.65 -19.72 0.91
N VAL A 131 1.67 -20.37 0.28
CA VAL A 131 1.72 -21.77 -0.13
C VAL A 131 1.75 -21.94 -1.65
N ASP A 132 1.40 -20.89 -2.41
CA ASP A 132 1.39 -20.90 -3.89
C ASP A 132 1.53 -19.48 -4.44
N HIS A 133 1.94 -19.37 -5.69
CA HIS A 133 1.90 -18.09 -6.40
C HIS A 133 1.83 -18.26 -7.91
N GLU A 134 1.46 -17.18 -8.58
CA GLU A 134 1.71 -16.95 -10.00
C GLU A 134 2.30 -15.56 -10.19
N VAL A 135 3.18 -15.44 -11.19
CA VAL A 135 3.73 -14.14 -11.62
C VAL A 135 3.02 -13.73 -12.90
N ALA A 136 2.19 -12.68 -12.81
CA ALA A 136 1.38 -12.18 -13.92
C ALA A 136 1.08 -10.69 -13.70
N ASP A 137 0.84 -9.95 -14.78
CA ASP A 137 0.38 -8.56 -14.66
C ASP A 137 -1.08 -8.51 -14.19
N PRO A 138 -1.36 -8.04 -12.95
CA PRO A 138 -2.72 -8.03 -12.42
C PRO A 138 -3.61 -6.96 -13.06
N TYR A 139 -3.04 -6.03 -13.84
CA TYR A 139 -3.79 -5.02 -14.60
C TYR A 139 -4.27 -5.55 -15.96
N GLN A 140 -3.77 -6.72 -16.40
CA GLN A 140 -4.22 -7.36 -17.63
C GLN A 140 -5.19 -8.48 -17.29
N ARG A 141 -6.49 -8.26 -17.56
CA ARG A 141 -7.58 -9.19 -17.20
C ARG A 141 -7.29 -10.64 -17.62
N ASP A 142 -6.85 -10.85 -18.85
CA ASP A 142 -6.56 -12.19 -19.37
C ASP A 142 -5.41 -12.88 -18.63
N GLN A 143 -4.37 -12.13 -18.27
CA GLN A 143 -3.25 -12.67 -17.49
C GLN A 143 -3.66 -12.98 -16.05
N LEU A 144 -4.41 -12.08 -15.42
CA LEU A 144 -4.93 -12.25 -14.07
C LEU A 144 -5.84 -13.47 -13.97
N LEU A 145 -6.75 -13.66 -14.94
CA LEU A 145 -7.63 -14.82 -15.01
C LEU A 145 -6.85 -16.12 -15.23
N ALA A 146 -5.91 -16.13 -16.17
CA ALA A 146 -5.08 -17.32 -16.42
C ALA A 146 -4.28 -17.72 -15.18
N ALA A 147 -3.71 -16.76 -14.45
CA ALA A 147 -3.01 -16.98 -13.19
C ALA A 147 -3.96 -17.53 -12.10
N GLY A 148 -5.14 -16.92 -11.94
CA GLY A 148 -6.15 -17.41 -10.99
C GLY A 148 -6.62 -18.83 -11.29
N GLN A 149 -6.83 -19.17 -12.57
CA GLN A 149 -7.18 -20.53 -13.01
C GLN A 149 -6.04 -21.52 -12.78
N ALA A 150 -4.78 -21.11 -13.01
CA ALA A 150 -3.61 -21.96 -12.75
C ALA A 150 -3.49 -22.32 -11.26
N ILE A 151 -3.72 -21.36 -10.36
CA ILE A 151 -3.76 -21.60 -8.91
C ILE A 151 -4.97 -22.48 -8.57
N SER A 152 -6.15 -22.17 -9.12
CA SER A 152 -7.38 -22.94 -8.87
C SER A 152 -7.30 -24.39 -9.34
N ALA A 153 -6.44 -24.71 -10.31
CA ALA A 153 -6.17 -26.07 -10.76
C ALA A 153 -5.30 -26.87 -9.76
N ARG A 154 -4.52 -26.18 -8.93
CA ARG A 154 -3.65 -26.79 -7.90
C ARG A 154 -4.26 -26.76 -6.50
N ARG A 155 -5.15 -25.80 -6.23
CA ARG A 155 -5.70 -25.50 -4.90
C ARG A 155 -7.16 -25.10 -4.98
N THR A 156 -7.93 -25.50 -3.97
CA THR A 156 -9.29 -24.98 -3.78
C THR A 156 -9.22 -23.60 -3.16
N ILE A 157 -9.51 -22.57 -3.97
CA ILE A 157 -9.59 -21.18 -3.52
C ILE A 157 -10.94 -20.95 -2.86
N ALA A 158 -10.95 -20.48 -1.62
CA ALA A 158 -12.16 -20.21 -0.85
C ALA A 158 -12.60 -18.74 -0.95
N GLY A 159 -11.69 -17.82 -1.25
CA GLY A 159 -11.96 -16.41 -1.39
C GLY A 159 -10.80 -15.68 -2.07
N VAL A 160 -11.09 -14.51 -2.63
CA VAL A 160 -10.09 -13.64 -3.25
C VAL A 160 -10.22 -12.23 -2.70
N LEU A 161 -9.08 -11.57 -2.49
CA LEU A 161 -9.06 -10.19 -1.99
C LEU A 161 -7.86 -9.41 -2.53
N THR A 162 -7.96 -8.10 -2.42
CA THR A 162 -6.84 -7.17 -2.57
C THR A 162 -7.05 -6.00 -1.61
N TRP A 163 -5.96 -5.34 -1.24
CA TRP A 163 -5.97 -4.04 -0.55
C TRP A 163 -5.32 -2.97 -1.43
N ASN A 164 -5.09 -3.26 -2.71
CA ASN A 164 -4.62 -2.30 -3.69
C ASN A 164 -5.83 -1.61 -4.36
N GLU A 165 -5.93 -0.30 -4.15
CA GLU A 165 -6.99 0.55 -4.71
C GLU A 165 -7.15 0.33 -6.22
N ASN A 166 -6.04 0.26 -6.97
CA ASN A 166 -6.07 0.17 -8.44
C ASN A 166 -6.49 -1.21 -8.97
N LEU A 167 -6.60 -2.21 -8.10
CA LEU A 167 -6.91 -3.60 -8.47
C LEU A 167 -8.26 -4.06 -7.93
N LEU A 168 -9.05 -3.19 -7.30
CA LEU A 168 -10.38 -3.54 -6.77
C LEU A 168 -11.31 -4.10 -7.86
N VAL A 169 -11.41 -3.41 -9.00
CA VAL A 169 -12.25 -3.84 -10.13
C VAL A 169 -11.75 -5.17 -10.73
N HIS A 170 -10.45 -5.27 -10.97
CA HIS A 170 -9.81 -6.48 -11.51
C HIS A 170 -9.99 -7.69 -10.59
N THR A 171 -9.87 -7.48 -9.28
CA THR A 171 -10.04 -8.53 -8.27
C THR A 171 -11.49 -8.99 -8.17
N ALA A 172 -12.45 -8.07 -8.24
CA ALA A 172 -13.87 -8.40 -8.31
C ALA A 172 -14.21 -9.22 -9.57
N GLN A 173 -13.66 -8.84 -10.73
CA GLN A 173 -13.84 -9.60 -11.97
C GLN A 173 -13.24 -11.00 -11.88
N LEU A 174 -12.02 -11.13 -11.32
CA LEU A 174 -11.40 -12.42 -11.10
C LEU A 174 -12.25 -13.31 -10.18
N ALA A 175 -12.79 -12.75 -9.11
CA ALA A 175 -13.68 -13.47 -8.20
C ALA A 175 -14.91 -14.01 -8.92
N GLU A 176 -15.59 -13.19 -9.72
CA GLU A 176 -16.75 -13.59 -10.53
C GLU A 176 -16.38 -14.68 -11.54
N ASP A 177 -15.26 -14.50 -12.26
CA ASP A 177 -14.78 -15.45 -13.27
C ASP A 177 -14.38 -16.81 -12.64
N LEU A 178 -13.96 -16.82 -11.36
CA LEU A 178 -13.67 -18.03 -10.58
C LEU A 178 -14.91 -18.60 -9.82
N GLY A 179 -16.08 -17.95 -9.92
CA GLY A 179 -17.29 -18.38 -9.22
C GLY A 179 -17.23 -18.19 -7.70
N LEU A 180 -16.40 -17.26 -7.23
CA LEU A 180 -16.23 -16.91 -5.82
C LEU A 180 -17.15 -15.76 -5.42
N ARG A 181 -17.29 -15.54 -4.11
CA ARG A 181 -18.00 -14.38 -3.57
C ARG A 181 -17.27 -13.10 -3.97
N ALA A 182 -18.00 -12.13 -4.52
CA ALA A 182 -17.51 -10.78 -4.77
C ALA A 182 -18.62 -9.74 -4.77
N ASN A 183 -18.23 -8.49 -4.49
CA ASN A 183 -19.03 -7.34 -4.88
C ASN A 183 -19.00 -7.21 -6.40
N PRO A 184 -20.08 -6.78 -7.06
CA PRO A 184 -20.07 -6.58 -8.50
C PRO A 184 -18.95 -5.60 -8.92
N PRO A 185 -18.22 -5.86 -10.02
CA PRO A 185 -17.18 -4.96 -10.54
C PRO A 185 -17.65 -3.52 -10.71
N ALA A 186 -18.90 -3.32 -11.15
CA ALA A 186 -19.52 -1.99 -11.28
C ALA A 186 -19.62 -1.23 -9.95
N VAL A 187 -19.75 -1.93 -8.81
CA VAL A 187 -19.70 -1.30 -7.48
C VAL A 187 -18.28 -0.81 -7.18
N MET A 188 -17.25 -1.61 -7.49
CA MET A 188 -15.85 -1.20 -7.33
C MET A 188 -15.50 -0.02 -8.25
N GLU A 189 -16.02 0.00 -9.48
CA GLU A 189 -15.89 1.13 -10.42
C GLU A 189 -16.50 2.41 -9.83
N ASN A 190 -17.68 2.32 -9.22
CA ASN A 190 -18.33 3.47 -8.58
C ASN A 190 -17.53 4.02 -7.39
N CYS A 191 -16.90 3.16 -6.59
CA CYS A 191 -16.01 3.58 -5.50
C CYS A 191 -14.76 4.29 -6.05
N ARG A 192 -14.24 3.81 -7.18
CA ARG A 192 -13.02 4.33 -7.84
C ARG A 192 -13.22 5.65 -8.57
N ASP A 193 -14.41 5.88 -9.10
CA ASP A 193 -14.77 7.13 -9.75
C ASP A 193 -15.39 8.08 -8.71
N LYS A 194 -14.61 9.08 -8.30
CA LYS A 194 -15.05 10.09 -7.34
C LYS A 194 -16.32 10.83 -7.79
N HIS A 195 -16.49 11.05 -9.10
CA HIS A 195 -17.71 11.65 -9.63
C HIS A 195 -18.92 10.71 -9.50
N ALA A 196 -18.75 9.43 -9.81
CA ALA A 196 -19.80 8.42 -9.61
C ALA A 196 -20.19 8.31 -8.12
N THR A 197 -19.20 8.28 -7.23
CA THR A 197 -19.41 8.33 -5.78
C THR A 197 -20.25 9.54 -5.38
N ARG A 198 -19.87 10.76 -5.79
CA ARG A 198 -20.62 11.99 -5.47
C ARG A 198 -22.07 11.93 -5.95
N ARG A 199 -22.30 11.47 -7.17
CA ARG A 199 -23.66 11.31 -7.72
C ARG A 199 -24.50 10.31 -6.92
N LEU A 200 -23.93 9.18 -6.53
CA LEU A 200 -24.62 8.15 -5.75
C LEU A 200 -24.94 8.63 -4.33
N LEU A 201 -24.01 9.34 -3.68
CA LEU A 201 -24.25 9.96 -2.38
C LEU A 201 -25.37 11.00 -2.45
N ALA A 202 -25.37 11.88 -3.45
CA ALA A 202 -26.43 12.87 -3.66
C ALA A 202 -27.80 12.20 -3.90
N ALA A 203 -27.86 11.17 -4.74
CA ALA A 203 -29.09 10.42 -5.01
C ALA A 203 -29.69 9.76 -3.75
N HIS A 204 -28.85 9.40 -2.78
CA HIS A 204 -29.25 8.81 -1.51
C HIS A 204 -29.28 9.82 -0.34
N GLN A 205 -29.14 11.12 -0.63
CA GLN A 205 -29.14 12.20 0.36
C GLN A 205 -28.07 12.02 1.46
N VAL A 206 -26.93 11.42 1.10
CA VAL A 206 -25.78 11.27 1.99
C VAL A 206 -24.93 12.56 1.93
N PRO A 207 -24.67 13.24 3.05
CA PRO A 207 -23.93 14.49 3.05
C PRO A 207 -22.49 14.31 2.54
N SER A 208 -22.13 15.06 1.49
CA SER A 208 -20.80 15.05 0.86
C SER A 208 -20.52 16.41 0.22
N ALA A 209 -19.30 16.61 -0.26
CA ALA A 209 -18.92 17.84 -0.96
C ALA A 209 -19.78 18.07 -2.22
N ARG A 210 -20.30 19.29 -2.44
CA ARG A 210 -20.72 19.75 -3.77
C ARG A 210 -19.56 19.56 -4.74
N SER A 211 -19.83 18.93 -5.88
CA SER A 211 -18.78 18.47 -6.80
C SER A 211 -19.30 18.43 -8.23
N GLY A 212 -18.43 18.73 -9.19
CA GLY A 212 -18.71 18.54 -10.61
C GLY A 212 -17.44 18.22 -11.40
N ARG A 213 -17.63 17.45 -12.47
CA ARG A 213 -16.58 17.00 -13.37
C ARG A 213 -16.37 18.03 -14.47
N VAL A 214 -15.10 18.37 -14.73
CA VAL A 214 -14.70 19.40 -15.70
C VAL A 214 -13.57 18.87 -16.58
N ARG A 215 -13.57 19.29 -17.84
CA ARG A 215 -12.62 18.83 -18.88
C ARG A 215 -11.61 19.88 -19.28
N ASP A 216 -11.92 21.14 -19.01
CA ASP A 216 -11.07 22.28 -19.31
C ASP A 216 -11.22 23.38 -18.26
N LEU A 217 -10.33 24.38 -18.35
CA LEU A 217 -10.31 25.51 -17.43
C LEU A 217 -11.59 26.37 -17.49
N MET A 218 -12.28 26.42 -18.64
CA MET A 218 -13.50 27.20 -18.77
C MET A 218 -14.63 26.56 -17.96
N GLU A 219 -14.83 25.25 -18.10
CA GLU A 219 -15.76 24.48 -17.28
C GLU A 219 -15.40 24.57 -15.79
N ALA A 220 -14.12 24.50 -15.45
CA ALA A 220 -13.64 24.68 -14.08
C ALA A 220 -13.99 26.06 -13.51
N THR A 221 -13.82 27.12 -14.30
CA THR A 221 -14.11 28.51 -13.90
C THR A 221 -15.60 28.69 -13.61
N ILE A 222 -16.47 28.23 -14.52
CA ILE A 222 -17.92 28.36 -14.36
C ILE A 222 -18.39 27.64 -13.10
N LEU A 223 -17.88 26.43 -12.87
CA LEU A 223 -18.28 25.63 -11.71
C LEU A 223 -17.70 26.16 -10.40
N ALA A 224 -16.47 26.66 -10.40
CA ALA A 224 -15.85 27.28 -9.23
C ALA A 224 -16.65 28.51 -8.75
N GLU A 225 -17.12 29.34 -9.67
CA GLU A 225 -17.97 30.51 -9.35
C GLU A 225 -19.36 30.11 -8.84
N ASP A 226 -19.94 28.99 -9.33
CA ASP A 226 -21.22 28.46 -8.82
C ASP A 226 -21.08 27.83 -7.42
N ILE A 227 -19.98 27.13 -7.16
CA ILE A 227 -19.70 26.52 -5.87
C ILE A 227 -19.36 27.60 -4.83
N GLY A 228 -18.48 28.52 -5.20
CA GLY A 228 -17.86 29.52 -4.33
C GLY A 228 -16.55 29.02 -3.72
N TYR A 229 -15.58 29.92 -3.61
CA TYR A 229 -14.28 29.64 -3.00
C TYR A 229 -14.32 29.62 -1.46
N PRO A 230 -13.45 28.85 -0.79
CA PRO A 230 -12.42 27.98 -1.36
C PRO A 230 -12.98 26.68 -1.97
N ILE A 231 -12.26 26.18 -2.99
CA ILE A 231 -12.56 24.90 -3.68
C ILE A 231 -11.36 23.95 -3.60
N VAL A 232 -11.59 22.70 -3.97
CA VAL A 232 -10.55 21.69 -4.19
C VAL A 232 -10.60 21.21 -5.63
N LEU A 233 -9.44 21.22 -6.30
CA LEU A 233 -9.26 20.52 -7.57
C LEU A 233 -8.60 19.17 -7.33
N LYS A 234 -9.08 18.13 -8.02
CA LYS A 234 -8.47 16.79 -7.96
C LYS A 234 -8.77 15.92 -9.17
N PRO A 235 -7.89 14.98 -9.54
CA PRO A 235 -8.20 13.96 -10.54
C PRO A 235 -9.38 13.09 -10.12
N ALA A 236 -10.24 12.72 -11.07
CA ALA A 236 -11.42 11.91 -10.80
C ALA A 236 -11.10 10.45 -10.39
N GLY A 237 -9.98 9.89 -10.88
CA GLY A 237 -9.65 8.47 -10.75
C GLY A 237 -8.34 8.13 -10.01
N GLN A 238 -7.66 9.12 -9.43
CA GLN A 238 -6.41 8.92 -8.68
C GLN A 238 -6.63 8.63 -7.19
N ALA A 239 -5.58 8.21 -6.48
CA ALA A 239 -5.55 8.01 -5.03
C ALA A 239 -4.30 8.68 -4.42
N GLY A 240 -4.20 8.72 -3.09
CA GLY A 240 -3.00 9.19 -2.38
C GLY A 240 -2.68 10.67 -2.57
N SER A 241 -3.69 11.53 -2.60
CA SER A 241 -3.57 13.00 -2.78
C SER A 241 -2.87 13.48 -4.07
N VAL A 242 -2.60 12.59 -5.02
CA VAL A 242 -1.99 12.94 -6.32
C VAL A 242 -2.87 13.94 -7.07
N GLY A 243 -2.29 15.11 -7.38
CA GLY A 243 -2.96 16.19 -8.11
C GLY A 243 -4.07 16.90 -7.32
N VAL A 244 -4.14 16.73 -5.99
CA VAL A 244 -5.16 17.37 -5.15
C VAL A 244 -4.64 18.70 -4.61
N ILE A 245 -5.37 19.79 -4.83
CA ILE A 245 -4.96 21.14 -4.39
C ILE A 245 -6.17 21.99 -3.96
N ARG A 246 -6.02 22.72 -2.86
CA ARG A 246 -6.97 23.78 -2.46
C ARG A 246 -6.72 25.05 -3.24
N VAL A 247 -7.80 25.69 -3.69
CA VAL A 247 -7.76 26.98 -4.39
C VAL A 247 -8.62 27.97 -3.61
N ASP A 248 -8.03 29.09 -3.20
CA ASP A 248 -8.70 30.10 -2.37
C ASP A 248 -9.32 31.23 -3.18
N THR A 249 -8.83 31.51 -4.39
CA THR A 249 -9.34 32.59 -5.24
C THR A 249 -9.33 32.22 -6.72
N SER A 250 -10.08 32.99 -7.52
CA SER A 250 -10.17 32.83 -8.98
C SER A 250 -8.83 32.97 -9.71
N GLU A 251 -7.92 33.78 -9.17
CA GLU A 251 -6.60 34.07 -9.72
C GLU A 251 -5.70 32.82 -9.74
N ASP A 252 -5.85 31.94 -8.76
CA ASP A 252 -5.03 30.73 -8.61
C ASP A 252 -5.57 29.53 -9.41
N LEU A 253 -6.81 29.62 -9.92
CA LEU A 253 -7.53 28.51 -10.54
C LEU A 253 -6.78 27.91 -11.73
N ALA A 254 -6.21 28.76 -12.60
CA ALA A 254 -5.56 28.30 -13.82
C ALA A 254 -4.35 27.40 -13.54
N ALA A 255 -3.46 27.85 -12.65
CA ALA A 255 -2.28 27.07 -12.26
C ALA A 255 -2.65 25.79 -11.51
N ALA A 256 -3.67 25.86 -10.65
CA ALA A 256 -4.17 24.71 -9.92
C ALA A 256 -4.83 23.66 -10.84
N PHE A 257 -5.52 24.10 -11.89
CA PHE A 257 -6.11 23.22 -12.89
C PHE A 257 -5.03 22.46 -13.68
N ASP A 258 -3.99 23.16 -14.12
CA ASP A 258 -2.86 22.54 -14.82
C ASP A 258 -2.17 21.48 -13.95
N PHE A 259 -2.00 21.78 -12.64
CA PHE A 259 -1.46 20.83 -11.67
C PHE A 259 -2.35 19.59 -11.52
N ALA A 260 -3.65 19.76 -11.32
CA ALA A 260 -4.59 18.65 -11.17
C ALA A 260 -4.70 17.81 -12.46
N ALA A 261 -4.71 18.45 -13.63
CA ALA A 261 -4.73 17.78 -14.92
C ALA A 261 -3.45 16.96 -15.18
N ALA A 262 -2.28 17.49 -14.81
CA ALA A 262 -1.03 16.75 -14.87
C ALA A 262 -1.07 15.50 -13.97
N GLY A 263 -1.59 15.62 -12.74
CA GLY A 263 -1.82 14.48 -11.85
C GLY A 263 -2.76 13.43 -12.43
N ALA A 264 -3.82 13.85 -13.13
CA ALA A 264 -4.75 12.95 -13.78
C ALA A 264 -4.09 12.12 -14.91
N ALA A 265 -3.10 12.70 -15.61
CA ALA A 265 -2.37 12.01 -16.67
C ALA A 265 -1.45 10.88 -16.18
N LEU A 266 -1.05 10.88 -14.90
CA LEU A 266 -0.14 9.87 -14.34
C LEU A 266 -0.74 8.45 -14.29
N ALA A 267 -2.08 8.27 -14.29
CA ALA A 267 -2.75 6.97 -14.21
C ALA A 267 -2.81 6.18 -15.53
N GLY A 268 -1.94 6.46 -16.50
CA GLY A 268 -1.94 5.72 -17.77
C GLY A 268 -3.16 5.98 -18.66
N GLY A 269 -3.84 7.12 -18.48
CA GLY A 269 -4.70 7.73 -19.51
C GLY A 269 -6.16 7.27 -19.61
N GLN A 270 -6.71 6.48 -18.68
CA GLN A 270 -8.11 6.00 -18.81
C GLN A 270 -9.17 7.05 -18.39
N ASN A 271 -8.84 7.96 -17.47
CA ASN A 271 -9.70 9.08 -17.07
C ASN A 271 -8.84 10.28 -16.68
N THR A 272 -8.77 11.29 -17.54
CA THR A 272 -7.95 12.49 -17.35
C THR A 272 -8.74 13.67 -16.78
N ASP A 273 -9.98 13.44 -16.37
CA ASP A 273 -10.86 14.51 -15.93
C ASP A 273 -10.54 14.99 -14.51
N VAL A 274 -10.80 16.26 -14.29
CA VAL A 274 -10.62 16.94 -13.00
C VAL A 274 -12.00 17.18 -12.38
N LEU A 275 -12.06 17.12 -11.06
CA LEU A 275 -13.22 17.51 -10.27
C LEU A 275 -12.96 18.86 -9.63
N VAL A 276 -13.97 19.73 -9.66
CA VAL A 276 -14.06 20.90 -8.79
C VAL A 276 -15.01 20.55 -7.65
N GLU A 277 -14.53 20.65 -6.42
CA GLU A 277 -15.32 20.39 -5.22
C GLU A 277 -15.33 21.58 -4.27
N GLU A 278 -16.40 21.75 -3.50
CA GLU A 278 -16.39 22.66 -2.36
C GLU A 278 -15.31 22.22 -1.36
N TYR A 279 -14.57 23.18 -0.82
CA TYR A 279 -13.68 22.90 0.29
C TYR A 279 -14.49 22.71 1.56
N LEU A 280 -14.39 21.53 2.15
CA LEU A 280 -14.99 21.23 3.44
C LEU A 280 -14.02 21.66 4.55
N ASP A 281 -14.33 22.75 5.24
CA ASP A 281 -13.51 23.22 6.36
C ASP A 281 -13.75 22.39 7.63
N GLY A 282 -12.66 22.00 8.30
CA GLY A 282 -12.67 21.15 9.49
C GLY A 282 -11.66 20.00 9.44
N PRO A 283 -11.44 19.32 10.58
CA PRO A 283 -10.49 18.22 10.66
C PRO A 283 -10.95 17.02 9.82
N GLU A 284 -9.98 16.34 9.23
CA GLU A 284 -10.19 15.13 8.45
C GLU A 284 -10.02 13.87 9.30
N ILE A 285 -10.92 12.92 9.08
CA ILE A 285 -10.91 11.60 9.70
C ILE A 285 -11.16 10.53 8.63
N SER A 286 -10.93 9.28 8.99
CA SER A 286 -11.60 8.15 8.35
C SER A 286 -12.35 7.29 9.35
N VAL A 287 -13.33 6.55 8.84
CA VAL A 287 -14.10 5.55 9.56
C VAL A 287 -13.83 4.21 8.92
N GLU A 288 -13.19 3.32 9.68
CA GLU A 288 -12.94 1.95 9.24
C GLU A 288 -14.19 1.12 9.49
N CYS A 289 -14.70 0.48 8.44
CA CYS A 289 -15.97 -0.23 8.45
C CYS A 289 -15.81 -1.67 7.99
N VAL A 290 -16.67 -2.53 8.51
CA VAL A 290 -16.81 -3.94 8.12
C VAL A 290 -18.23 -4.16 7.65
N THR A 291 -18.40 -4.57 6.40
CA THR A 291 -19.72 -4.89 5.85
C THR A 291 -19.86 -6.39 5.63
N GLN A 292 -20.99 -6.95 6.03
CA GLN A 292 -21.36 -8.34 5.78
C GLN A 292 -22.83 -8.41 5.36
N SER A 293 -23.10 -8.94 4.17
CA SER A 293 -24.46 -9.11 3.63
C SER A 293 -25.26 -7.81 3.67
N GLY A 294 -24.63 -6.71 3.27
CA GLY A 294 -25.21 -5.36 3.25
C GLY A 294 -25.32 -4.67 4.63
N HIS A 295 -24.89 -5.32 5.71
CA HIS A 295 -24.90 -4.74 7.06
C HIS A 295 -23.51 -4.22 7.44
N THR A 296 -23.39 -2.90 7.52
CA THR A 296 -22.13 -2.21 7.87
C THR A 296 -22.00 -1.96 9.37
N HIS A 297 -20.85 -2.31 9.91
CA HIS A 297 -20.42 -2.03 11.27
C HIS A 297 -19.19 -1.12 11.20
N ALA A 298 -19.28 0.10 11.71
CA ALA A 298 -18.10 0.93 11.91
C ALA A 298 -17.31 0.38 13.11
N VAL A 299 -16.00 0.18 12.96
CA VAL A 299 -15.17 -0.51 13.95
C VAL A 299 -14.07 0.36 14.57
N ALA A 300 -13.70 1.46 13.91
CA ALA A 300 -12.74 2.44 14.42
C ALA A 300 -12.88 3.79 13.72
N VAL A 301 -12.53 4.85 14.44
CA VAL A 301 -12.23 6.16 13.86
C VAL A 301 -10.71 6.31 13.78
N THR A 302 -10.23 6.77 12.64
CA THR A 302 -8.84 7.19 12.46
C THR A 302 -8.82 8.70 12.31
N ARG A 303 -8.08 9.38 13.18
CA ARG A 303 -7.82 10.81 13.08
C ARG A 303 -6.61 11.04 12.20
N LYS A 304 -6.74 11.90 11.19
CA LYS A 304 -5.66 12.20 10.25
C LYS A 304 -4.94 13.50 10.64
N LYS A 305 -3.63 13.52 10.46
CA LYS A 305 -2.81 14.74 10.52
C LYS A 305 -2.35 15.05 9.10
N LEU A 306 -2.78 16.20 8.60
CA LEU A 306 -2.42 16.67 7.26
C LEU A 306 -1.29 17.72 7.35
N GLY A 307 -0.50 17.81 6.29
CA GLY A 307 0.55 18.81 6.12
C GLY A 307 0.64 19.29 4.66
N PHE A 308 1.62 20.16 4.40
CA PHE A 308 1.92 20.67 3.07
C PHE A 308 0.78 21.46 2.42
N GLU A 309 0.11 22.36 3.14
CA GLU A 309 -0.87 23.27 2.52
C GLU A 309 -0.24 24.04 1.33
N PRO A 310 -0.96 24.24 0.21
CA PRO A 310 -2.39 23.97 -0.03
C PRO A 310 -2.73 22.53 -0.48
N TYR A 311 -1.78 21.60 -0.37
CA TYR A 311 -1.97 20.17 -0.61
C TYR A 311 -2.49 19.46 0.65
N PHE A 312 -2.70 18.15 0.55
CA PHE A 312 -3.34 17.32 1.58
C PHE A 312 -2.52 16.07 1.87
N GLU A 313 -1.21 16.23 2.09
CA GLU A 313 -0.36 15.11 2.44
C GLU A 313 -0.66 14.63 3.85
N GLU A 314 -0.85 13.32 3.99
CA GLU A 314 -0.96 12.69 5.29
C GLU A 314 0.45 12.60 5.92
N VAL A 315 0.60 13.18 7.11
CA VAL A 315 1.86 13.16 7.88
C VAL A 315 1.78 12.29 9.13
N GLY A 316 0.59 11.77 9.45
CA GLY A 316 0.39 10.82 10.53
C GLY A 316 -1.08 10.51 10.80
N HIS A 317 -1.31 9.45 11.57
CA HIS A 317 -2.64 8.95 11.93
C HIS A 317 -2.68 8.49 13.38
N THR A 318 -3.83 8.65 14.03
CA THR A 318 -4.08 8.14 15.39
C THR A 318 -5.43 7.41 15.44
N VAL A 319 -5.45 6.23 16.06
CA VAL A 319 -6.65 5.44 16.36
C VAL A 319 -6.76 5.24 17.87
N ASP A 320 -7.93 5.52 18.43
CA ASP A 320 -8.28 5.23 19.82
C ASP A 320 -9.52 4.33 19.83
N ALA A 321 -9.42 3.17 20.49
CA ALA A 321 -10.53 2.22 20.60
C ALA A 321 -11.76 2.79 21.32
N THR A 322 -11.59 3.88 22.07
CA THR A 322 -12.63 4.54 22.85
C THR A 322 -13.07 5.89 22.27
N ASP A 323 -12.68 6.20 21.02
CA ASP A 323 -13.06 7.46 20.38
C ASP A 323 -14.59 7.58 20.25
N THR A 324 -15.17 8.49 21.04
CA THR A 324 -16.61 8.72 21.10
C THR A 324 -17.19 9.26 19.80
N LEU A 325 -16.35 9.75 18.89
CA LEU A 325 -16.78 10.21 17.57
C LEU A 325 -17.37 9.06 16.73
N LEU A 326 -17.00 7.80 17.00
CA LEU A 326 -17.45 6.64 16.24
C LEU A 326 -18.99 6.58 16.16
N ASP A 327 -19.68 6.78 17.28
CA ASP A 327 -21.14 6.73 17.34
C ASP A 327 -21.82 7.83 16.48
N GLU A 328 -21.17 8.98 16.35
CA GLU A 328 -21.67 10.11 15.56
C GLU A 328 -21.50 9.87 14.05
N VAL A 329 -20.36 9.32 13.64
CA VAL A 329 -20.00 9.20 12.22
C VAL A 329 -20.41 7.86 11.60
N ALA A 330 -20.56 6.81 12.40
CA ALA A 330 -20.94 5.47 11.94
C ALA A 330 -22.22 5.45 11.08
N PRO A 331 -23.32 6.15 11.44
CA PRO A 331 -24.52 6.15 10.61
C PRO A 331 -24.30 6.77 9.22
N ILE A 332 -23.44 7.78 9.12
CA ILE A 332 -23.14 8.49 7.87
C ILE A 332 -22.26 7.59 6.99
N ALA A 333 -21.23 6.96 7.56
CA ALA A 333 -20.39 6.00 6.86
C ALA A 333 -21.19 4.81 6.34
N ALA A 334 -22.06 4.22 7.16
CA ALA A 334 -22.93 3.12 6.74
C ALA A 334 -23.92 3.54 5.64
N ALA A 335 -24.46 4.76 5.69
CA ALA A 335 -25.31 5.28 4.62
C ALA A 335 -24.54 5.46 3.30
N ALA A 336 -23.29 5.93 3.35
CA ALA A 336 -22.43 6.09 2.18
C ALA A 336 -22.09 4.74 1.53
N ILE A 337 -21.69 3.75 2.34
CA ILE A 337 -21.38 2.39 1.89
C ILE A 337 -22.61 1.73 1.24
N ARG A 338 -23.79 1.88 1.86
CA ARG A 338 -25.05 1.40 1.29
C ARG A 338 -25.42 2.09 -0.02
N ALA A 339 -25.20 3.41 -0.13
CA ALA A 339 -25.48 4.17 -1.35
C ALA A 339 -24.65 3.71 -2.55
N LEU A 340 -23.45 3.19 -2.31
CA LEU A 340 -22.58 2.60 -3.34
C LEU A 340 -22.95 1.16 -3.69
N GLY A 341 -23.73 0.48 -2.84
CA GLY A 341 -24.14 -0.91 -3.05
C GLY A 341 -23.09 -1.94 -2.64
N ILE A 342 -22.17 -1.59 -1.74
CA ILE A 342 -21.19 -2.54 -1.20
C ILE A 342 -21.91 -3.54 -0.28
N ASP A 343 -21.72 -4.82 -0.55
CA ASP A 343 -22.37 -5.92 0.16
C ASP A 343 -21.47 -6.57 1.23
N HIS A 344 -20.16 -6.64 0.98
CA HIS A 344 -19.21 -7.21 1.95
C HIS A 344 -17.79 -6.65 1.80
N GLY A 345 -16.99 -6.85 2.85
CA GLY A 345 -15.56 -6.50 2.88
C GLY A 345 -15.26 -5.40 3.89
N ILE A 346 -14.01 -4.90 3.85
CA ILE A 346 -13.57 -3.75 4.64
C ILE A 346 -13.72 -2.47 3.82
N GLN A 347 -14.10 -1.37 4.45
CA GLN A 347 -14.15 -0.05 3.83
C GLN A 347 -13.40 0.98 4.68
N HIS A 348 -12.71 1.89 4.01
CA HIS A 348 -12.06 3.07 4.56
C HIS A 348 -12.82 4.29 4.07
N VAL A 349 -13.60 4.92 4.96
CA VAL A 349 -14.49 6.03 4.61
C VAL A 349 -13.91 7.35 5.11
N GLU A 350 -13.49 8.22 4.21
CA GLU A 350 -12.91 9.51 4.55
C GLU A 350 -13.98 10.59 4.71
N MET A 351 -13.85 11.41 5.75
CA MET A 351 -14.81 12.45 6.10
C MET A 351 -14.13 13.70 6.64
N ARG A 352 -14.76 14.86 6.47
CA ARG A 352 -14.43 16.07 7.24
C ARG A 352 -15.53 16.41 8.23
N LEU A 353 -15.10 16.80 9.43
CA LEU A 353 -15.99 17.27 10.50
C LEU A 353 -16.21 18.78 10.33
N THR A 354 -17.24 19.15 9.58
CA THR A 354 -17.54 20.57 9.34
C THR A 354 -18.37 21.18 10.47
N ALA A 355 -18.42 22.51 10.55
CA ALA A 355 -19.31 23.21 11.46
C ALA A 355 -20.81 22.88 11.27
N THR A 356 -21.18 22.30 10.12
CA THR A 356 -22.57 21.90 9.79
C THR A 356 -22.76 20.37 9.82
N GLY A 357 -21.84 19.66 10.47
CA GLY A 357 -21.81 18.21 10.61
C GLY A 357 -20.85 17.53 9.63
N SER A 358 -20.64 16.23 9.85
CA SER A 358 -19.69 15.43 9.07
C SER A 358 -20.14 15.28 7.62
N ARG A 359 -19.18 15.29 6.70
CA ARG A 359 -19.38 15.20 5.25
C ARG A 359 -18.41 14.20 4.64
N ILE A 360 -18.90 13.33 3.76
CA ILE A 360 -18.09 12.31 3.08
C ILE A 360 -17.15 12.98 2.06
N ILE A 361 -15.87 12.60 2.11
CA ILE A 361 -14.86 12.90 1.10
C ILE A 361 -14.72 11.71 0.15
N GLU A 362 -14.55 10.49 0.66
CA GLU A 362 -14.30 9.32 -0.17
C GLU A 362 -14.78 8.04 0.53
N VAL A 363 -15.12 7.02 -0.26
CA VAL A 363 -15.42 5.67 0.24
C VAL A 363 -14.56 4.69 -0.53
N ASN A 364 -13.54 4.16 0.13
CA ASN A 364 -12.59 3.22 -0.45
C ASN A 364 -12.95 1.79 0.00
N ALA A 365 -13.19 0.86 -0.95
CA ALA A 365 -13.61 -0.51 -0.65
C ALA A 365 -12.45 -1.46 -0.29
N ARG A 366 -11.55 -0.98 0.60
CA ARG A 366 -10.38 -1.71 1.09
C ARG A 366 -9.95 -1.21 2.46
N ILE A 367 -8.94 -1.88 3.02
CA ILE A 367 -8.20 -1.42 4.19
C ILE A 367 -7.46 -0.11 3.85
N GLY A 368 -7.49 0.85 4.78
CA GLY A 368 -6.76 2.12 4.69
C GLY A 368 -5.27 1.95 4.40
N GLY A 369 -4.65 3.02 3.87
CA GLY A 369 -3.20 3.12 3.67
C GLY A 369 -2.45 3.34 4.99
N ASP A 370 -1.18 3.70 4.92
CA ASP A 370 -0.42 4.28 6.04
C ASP A 370 -0.49 3.52 7.37
N LEU A 371 -0.48 2.18 7.28
CA LEU A 371 -0.58 1.27 8.41
C LEU A 371 -1.87 1.41 9.25
N ILE A 372 -2.92 2.05 8.74
CA ILE A 372 -4.18 2.27 9.47
C ILE A 372 -4.76 0.95 10.00
N GLY A 373 -4.79 -0.12 9.19
CA GLY A 373 -5.24 -1.44 9.66
C GLY A 373 -4.39 -2.03 10.78
N HIS A 374 -3.09 -1.72 10.81
CA HIS A 374 -2.18 -2.10 11.91
C HIS A 374 -2.48 -1.27 13.17
N LEU A 375 -2.73 0.04 13.03
CA LEU A 375 -3.15 0.90 14.15
C LEU A 375 -4.47 0.42 14.77
N VAL A 376 -5.45 0.04 13.95
CA VAL A 376 -6.71 -0.56 14.42
C VAL A 376 -6.43 -1.83 15.21
N CYS A 377 -5.60 -2.74 14.69
CA CYS A 377 -5.24 -3.96 15.40
C CYS A 377 -4.55 -3.69 16.75
N LEU A 378 -3.63 -2.72 16.81
CA LEU A 378 -2.96 -2.34 18.05
C LEU A 378 -3.93 -1.73 19.09
N ALA A 379 -4.84 -0.87 18.64
CA ALA A 379 -5.78 -0.14 19.48
C ALA A 379 -6.94 -1.02 19.98
N THR A 380 -7.62 -1.73 19.07
CA THR A 380 -8.87 -2.46 19.32
C THR A 380 -8.69 -3.97 19.41
N GLY A 381 -7.58 -4.50 18.87
CA GLY A 381 -7.35 -5.92 18.70
C GLY A 381 -8.06 -6.55 17.49
N LEU A 382 -8.69 -5.74 16.63
CA LEU A 382 -9.32 -6.21 15.39
C LEU A 382 -8.29 -6.34 14.26
N ASP A 383 -8.17 -7.55 13.74
CA ASP A 383 -7.29 -7.89 12.62
C ASP A 383 -8.04 -7.69 11.30
N LEU A 384 -8.01 -6.46 10.75
CA LEU A 384 -8.75 -6.13 9.52
C LEU A 384 -8.36 -6.99 8.31
N PRO A 385 -7.09 -7.34 8.07
CA PRO A 385 -6.69 -8.27 7.01
C PRO A 385 -7.31 -9.65 7.17
N ARG A 386 -7.29 -10.23 8.38
CA ARG A 386 -7.98 -11.50 8.65
C ARG A 386 -9.48 -11.37 8.48
N ILE A 387 -10.10 -10.31 8.97
CA ILE A 387 -11.54 -10.06 8.81
C ILE A 387 -11.90 -9.96 7.32
N ALA A 388 -11.07 -9.30 6.51
CA ALA A 388 -11.25 -9.25 5.05
C ALA A 388 -11.21 -10.66 4.42
N ALA A 389 -10.29 -11.52 4.86
CA ALA A 389 -10.21 -12.91 4.44
C ALA A 389 -11.42 -13.74 4.89
N ASP A 390 -11.87 -13.57 6.14
CA ASP A 390 -13.09 -14.20 6.67
C ASP A 390 -14.28 -13.88 5.76
N LEU A 391 -14.48 -12.60 5.43
CA LEU A 391 -15.58 -12.13 4.58
C LEU A 391 -15.48 -12.63 3.14
N ALA A 392 -14.29 -12.62 2.55
CA ALA A 392 -14.04 -13.14 1.20
C ALA A 392 -14.32 -14.65 1.11
N CYS A 393 -14.02 -15.41 2.17
CA CYS A 393 -14.35 -16.82 2.29
C CYS A 393 -15.79 -17.11 2.75
N GLY A 394 -16.59 -16.07 2.99
CA GLY A 394 -17.96 -16.19 3.46
C GLY A 394 -18.13 -16.61 4.93
N ALA A 395 -17.06 -16.55 5.72
CA ALA A 395 -17.11 -16.69 7.16
C ALA A 395 -17.63 -15.39 7.82
N SER A 396 -18.10 -15.52 9.07
CA SER A 396 -18.52 -14.37 9.88
C SER A 396 -17.39 -13.98 10.83
N PRO A 397 -16.85 -12.75 10.74
CA PRO A 397 -15.78 -12.30 11.61
C PRO A 397 -16.27 -11.99 13.03
N ASN A 398 -15.38 -12.09 14.03
CA ASN A 398 -15.63 -11.51 15.35
C ASN A 398 -15.20 -10.04 15.35
N LEU A 399 -16.13 -9.14 15.66
CA LEU A 399 -15.90 -7.68 15.69
C LEU A 399 -15.79 -7.13 17.11
N GLU A 400 -15.78 -7.98 18.14
CA GLU A 400 -15.56 -7.56 19.52
C GLU A 400 -14.13 -7.03 19.72
N HIS A 401 -14.03 -5.83 20.30
CA HIS A 401 -12.73 -5.27 20.69
C HIS A 401 -12.13 -6.11 21.82
N SER A 402 -10.94 -6.66 21.57
CA SER A 402 -10.16 -7.39 22.59
C SER A 402 -9.16 -6.50 23.32
N ARG A 403 -9.00 -5.25 22.86
CA ARG A 403 -8.13 -4.23 23.45
C ARG A 403 -8.87 -2.89 23.50
N LEU A 404 -8.58 -2.12 24.55
CA LEU A 404 -9.04 -0.74 24.71
C LEU A 404 -7.80 0.14 24.88
N ARG A 405 -7.14 0.44 23.76
CA ARG A 405 -5.87 1.17 23.68
C ARG A 405 -5.95 2.22 22.56
N ALA A 406 -4.88 2.96 22.40
CA ALA A 406 -4.66 3.81 21.25
C ALA A 406 -3.33 3.48 20.57
N ALA A 407 -3.22 3.80 19.29
CA ALA A 407 -2.00 3.69 18.51
C ALA A 407 -1.91 4.85 17.52
N GLY A 408 -0.69 5.25 17.17
CA GLY A 408 -0.48 6.29 16.17
C GLY A 408 0.79 6.08 15.37
N VAL A 409 0.81 6.64 14.17
CA VAL A 409 1.93 6.62 13.23
C VAL A 409 2.33 8.03 12.86
N THR A 410 3.63 8.27 12.75
CA THR A 410 4.18 9.46 12.09
C THR A 410 4.87 9.02 10.81
N LEU A 411 4.60 9.74 9.73
CA LEU A 411 5.26 9.60 8.43
C LEU A 411 6.38 10.63 8.35
N LEU A 412 7.61 10.16 8.10
CA LEU A 412 8.81 10.99 8.17
C LEU A 412 9.08 11.67 6.83
N TYR A 413 8.65 12.93 6.73
CA TYR A 413 9.05 13.85 5.67
C TYR A 413 10.26 14.67 6.14
N PRO A 414 11.36 14.75 5.36
CA PRO A 414 12.41 15.72 5.62
C PRO A 414 11.92 17.17 5.48
N GLU A 415 12.70 18.12 6.02
CA GLU A 415 12.39 19.56 5.91
C GLU A 415 12.52 20.10 4.47
N THR A 416 13.36 19.48 3.64
CA THR A 416 13.65 19.94 2.27
C THR A 416 13.86 18.76 1.32
N SER A 417 13.51 18.93 0.05
CA SER A 417 13.90 18.04 -1.05
C SER A 417 15.43 17.97 -1.21
N GLY A 418 15.94 16.82 -1.66
CA GLY A 418 17.37 16.61 -1.90
C GLY A 418 17.79 15.15 -1.84
N THR A 419 19.06 14.89 -1.54
CA THR A 419 19.57 13.52 -1.33
C THR A 419 19.54 13.17 0.14
N LEU A 420 18.88 12.08 0.53
CA LEU A 420 18.90 11.54 1.87
C LEU A 420 20.33 11.09 2.23
N THR A 421 20.99 11.76 3.17
CA THR A 421 22.38 11.45 3.55
C THR A 421 22.48 10.68 4.86
N HIS A 422 21.53 10.88 5.77
CA HIS A 422 21.52 10.20 7.05
C HIS A 422 20.10 9.95 7.53
N ARG A 423 19.88 8.77 8.10
CA ARG A 423 18.67 8.41 8.83
C ARG A 423 19.04 7.49 9.99
N SER A 424 18.53 7.75 11.18
CA SER A 424 18.75 6.90 12.34
C SER A 424 17.70 7.12 13.43
N ILE A 425 17.57 6.12 14.31
CA ILE A 425 16.94 6.26 15.61
C ILE A 425 17.97 5.96 16.70
N ASP A 426 17.92 6.66 17.83
CA ASP A 426 18.67 6.29 19.03
C ASP A 426 18.36 4.84 19.40
N ARG A 427 19.36 3.97 19.25
CA ARG A 427 19.25 2.53 19.48
C ARG A 427 18.93 2.19 20.93
N ALA A 428 19.52 2.89 21.89
CA ALA A 428 19.28 2.64 23.31
C ALA A 428 17.84 3.02 23.68
N PHE A 429 17.32 4.09 23.09
CA PHE A 429 15.91 4.43 23.19
C PHE A 429 15.02 3.36 22.56
N ALA A 430 15.30 2.94 21.31
CA ALA A 430 14.47 1.96 20.61
C ALA A 430 14.41 0.61 21.35
N GLU A 431 15.54 0.09 21.85
CA GLU A 431 15.61 -1.22 22.50
C GLU A 431 14.92 -1.25 23.88
N ARG A 432 14.88 -0.13 24.62
CA ARG A 432 14.25 -0.05 25.95
C ARG A 432 12.76 0.29 25.91
N THR A 433 12.28 0.85 24.81
CA THR A 433 10.98 1.51 24.74
C THR A 433 9.91 0.57 24.22
N ARG A 434 9.24 -0.14 25.14
CA ARG A 434 8.23 -1.17 24.79
C ARG A 434 6.98 -0.64 24.09
N TRP A 435 6.69 0.65 24.16
CA TRP A 435 5.54 1.27 23.52
C TRP A 435 5.83 1.79 22.12
N LEU A 436 7.10 1.80 21.70
CA LEU A 436 7.51 1.97 20.32
C LEU A 436 7.30 0.63 19.63
N ASP A 437 6.29 0.56 18.77
CA ASP A 437 5.90 -0.69 18.11
C ASP A 437 6.86 -1.02 16.96
N LEU A 438 7.12 -0.04 16.08
CA LEU A 438 8.08 -0.18 14.99
C LEU A 438 8.66 1.16 14.57
N VAL A 439 9.81 1.07 13.89
CA VAL A 439 10.41 2.14 13.09
C VAL A 439 10.81 1.50 11.77
N GLN A 440 10.31 2.04 10.66
CA GLN A 440 10.54 1.48 9.35
C GLN A 440 11.09 2.56 8.43
N TRP A 441 12.21 2.27 7.77
CA TRP A 441 12.79 3.17 6.77
C TRP A 441 12.29 2.78 5.38
N ILE A 442 11.99 3.79 4.57
CA ILE A 442 11.56 3.64 3.17
C ILE A 442 12.74 3.99 2.26
N GLY A 443 13.31 5.18 2.43
CA GLY A 443 14.47 5.65 1.66
C GLY A 443 15.81 5.16 2.22
N ALA A 444 16.74 4.81 1.33
CA ALA A 444 18.14 4.53 1.60
C ALA A 444 19.02 5.80 1.57
N ALA A 445 20.23 5.71 2.13
CA ALA A 445 21.16 6.83 2.06
C ALA A 445 21.69 6.89 0.64
N GLY A 446 21.58 8.05 -0.01
CA GLY A 446 21.79 8.21 -1.44
C GLY A 446 20.49 8.38 -2.24
N ASP A 447 19.34 8.02 -1.68
CA ASP A 447 18.07 8.16 -2.37
C ASP A 447 17.67 9.63 -2.49
N ARG A 448 16.96 9.94 -3.57
CA ARG A 448 16.42 11.28 -3.81
C ARG A 448 15.07 11.39 -3.13
N ILE A 449 14.93 12.38 -2.25
CA ILE A 449 13.65 12.79 -1.67
C ILE A 449 13.15 14.02 -2.40
N VAL A 450 11.90 13.98 -2.84
CA VAL A 450 11.21 15.10 -3.49
C VAL A 450 9.91 15.35 -2.73
N LEU A 451 9.83 16.49 -2.05
CA LEU A 451 8.62 16.91 -1.33
C LEU A 451 7.55 17.42 -2.33
N PRO A 452 6.27 17.48 -1.92
CA PRO A 452 5.24 18.12 -2.71
C PRO A 452 5.53 19.60 -2.98
N PRO A 453 5.03 20.15 -4.11
CA PRO A 453 4.22 19.46 -5.13
C PRO A 453 5.00 18.58 -6.12
N GLU A 454 6.32 18.66 -6.15
CA GLU A 454 7.11 18.01 -7.20
C GLU A 454 7.25 16.50 -7.02
N GLY A 455 7.05 15.99 -5.81
CA GLY A 455 7.09 14.56 -5.49
C GLY A 455 5.78 14.07 -4.88
N ASP A 456 5.60 12.75 -4.92
CA ASP A 456 4.47 12.03 -4.33
C ASP A 456 4.90 11.26 -3.07
N VAL A 457 3.96 10.52 -2.48
CA VAL A 457 4.18 9.73 -1.25
C VAL A 457 5.30 8.69 -1.38
N ASP A 458 5.61 8.21 -2.59
CA ASP A 458 6.61 7.16 -2.81
C ASP A 458 8.04 7.73 -2.77
N VAL A 459 8.21 9.01 -3.10
CA VAL A 459 9.51 9.70 -3.13
C VAL A 459 9.68 10.77 -2.05
N ALA A 460 8.60 11.19 -1.38
CA ALA A 460 8.65 12.24 -0.35
C ALA A 460 8.98 11.70 1.06
N ARG A 461 8.64 10.44 1.34
CA ARG A 461 8.72 9.84 2.68
C ARG A 461 10.05 9.09 2.88
N ALA A 462 10.78 9.43 3.94
CA ALA A 462 12.04 8.75 4.29
C ALA A 462 11.82 7.52 5.18
N GLY A 463 10.71 7.46 5.91
CA GLY A 463 10.39 6.37 6.83
C GLY A 463 9.12 6.66 7.62
N LEU A 464 8.87 5.87 8.65
CA LEU A 464 7.74 6.02 9.56
C LEU A 464 8.06 5.37 10.91
N TYR A 465 7.29 5.72 11.94
CA TYR A 465 7.31 5.02 13.22
C TYR A 465 5.92 4.93 13.82
N VAL A 466 5.66 3.84 14.55
CA VAL A 466 4.38 3.57 15.21
C VAL A 466 4.59 3.48 16.72
N VAL A 467 3.72 4.13 17.48
CA VAL A 467 3.69 4.04 18.94
C VAL A 467 2.31 3.57 19.41
N THR A 468 2.28 3.00 20.61
CA THR A 468 1.04 2.65 21.30
C THR A 468 0.86 3.51 22.54
N GLY A 469 -0.38 3.70 22.99
CA GLY A 469 -0.79 4.45 24.17
C GLY A 469 -1.94 3.76 24.89
N TYR A 470 -2.34 4.26 26.06
CA TYR A 470 -3.60 3.84 26.69
C TYR A 470 -4.78 4.69 26.22
N ASP A 471 -4.52 5.90 25.71
CA ASP A 471 -5.46 6.82 25.07
C ASP A 471 -4.72 7.66 24.00
N ALA A 472 -5.48 8.41 23.19
CA ALA A 472 -4.94 9.29 22.16
C ALA A 472 -3.94 10.32 22.70
N ALA A 473 -4.19 10.91 23.88
CA ALA A 473 -3.30 11.91 24.47
C ALA A 473 -1.91 11.34 24.76
N LYS A 474 -1.83 10.11 25.27
CA LYS A 474 -0.55 9.43 25.49
C LYS A 474 0.13 9.04 24.18
N VAL A 475 -0.62 8.71 23.14
CA VAL A 475 -0.05 8.48 21.80
C VAL A 475 0.66 9.74 21.30
N GLU A 476 0.00 10.90 21.35
CA GLU A 476 0.59 12.18 20.92
C GLU A 476 1.89 12.52 21.68
N GLU A 477 1.91 12.34 23.00
CA GLU A 477 3.12 12.50 23.81
C GLU A 477 4.26 11.59 23.34
N ARG A 478 3.95 10.32 23.08
CA ARG A 478 4.93 9.30 22.65
C ARG A 478 5.44 9.50 21.23
N LEU A 479 4.57 9.99 20.34
CA LEU A 479 4.97 10.41 18.99
C LEU A 479 5.98 11.56 19.10
N ALA A 480 5.68 12.57 19.91
CA ALA A 480 6.58 13.70 20.15
C ALA A 480 7.90 13.29 20.83
N GLU A 481 7.87 12.34 21.76
CA GLU A 481 9.08 11.79 22.40
C GLU A 481 9.94 11.04 21.39
N THR A 482 9.34 10.17 20.57
CA THR A 482 10.08 9.39 19.57
C THR A 482 10.71 10.29 18.51
N ALA A 483 10.03 11.36 18.10
CA ALA A 483 10.59 12.35 17.17
C ALA A 483 11.94 12.93 17.62
N GLN A 484 12.16 13.11 18.94
CA GLN A 484 13.42 13.63 19.50
C GLN A 484 14.58 12.63 19.37
N HIS A 485 14.27 11.36 19.13
CA HIS A 485 15.24 10.28 18.95
C HIS A 485 15.47 9.91 17.49
N ILE A 486 14.75 10.54 16.56
CA ILE A 486 14.93 10.37 15.11
C ILE A 486 15.89 11.43 14.58
N THR A 487 16.89 11.01 13.83
CA THR A 487 17.73 11.91 13.02
C THR A 487 17.47 11.64 11.55
N LEU A 488 17.13 12.69 10.80
CA LEU A 488 16.91 12.64 9.37
C LEU A 488 17.64 13.83 8.72
N THR A 489 18.54 13.56 7.79
CA THR A 489 19.34 14.61 7.14
C THR A 489 19.28 14.44 5.63
N VAL A 490 18.93 15.53 4.97
CA VAL A 490 18.94 15.65 3.51
C VAL A 490 19.99 16.69 3.13
N ARG A 491 20.80 16.38 2.12
CA ARG A 491 21.62 17.38 1.44
C ARG A 491 20.76 17.99 0.33
N PRO A 492 20.45 19.30 0.38
CA PRO A 492 19.67 19.95 -0.66
C PRO A 492 20.32 19.74 -2.03
N GLY A 493 19.50 19.43 -3.03
CA GLY A 493 19.93 19.52 -4.42
C GLY A 493 20.09 20.99 -4.81
N GLY A 494 21.16 21.36 -5.52
CA GLY A 494 21.21 22.66 -6.19
C GLY A 494 20.05 22.78 -7.20
N PRO A 495 19.61 24.01 -7.56
CA PRO A 495 18.60 24.18 -8.60
C PRO A 495 19.06 23.49 -9.88
N GLY A 496 18.26 22.54 -10.37
CA GLY A 496 18.66 21.57 -11.39
C GLY A 496 19.13 22.22 -12.69
N THR A 497 20.40 22.00 -13.02
CA THR A 497 20.83 21.89 -14.42
C THR A 497 20.90 20.41 -14.74
N GLU A 498 19.81 19.81 -15.19
CA GLU A 498 19.83 18.56 -15.96
C GLU A 498 18.46 18.35 -16.62
N GLY A 499 18.17 19.27 -17.54
CA GLY A 499 17.40 18.99 -18.74
C GLY A 499 18.34 19.19 -19.93
N ALA A 500 18.33 18.22 -20.86
CA ALA A 500 19.11 18.13 -22.10
C ALA A 500 20.50 17.48 -22.02
N ALA A 501 20.53 16.16 -22.27
CA ALA A 501 21.33 15.55 -23.34
C ALA A 501 20.71 14.23 -23.78
#